data_AF-A0A8T3SAV3-F1
#
_entry.id   AF-A0A8T3SAV3-F1
#
_cell.length_a   1.000
_cell.length_b   1.000
_cell.length_c   1.000
_cell.angle_alpha   90.00
_cell.angle_beta   90.00
_cell.angle_gamma   90.00
#
_symmetry.space_group_name_H-M   'P 1'
#
loop_
_entity.id
_entity.type
_entity.pdbx_description
1 polymer ?
#
loop_
_entity_poly.entity_id
_entity_poly.type
_entity_poly.pdbx_seq_one_letter_code
_entity_poly.pdbx_strand_id
1 'polypeptide(L)'
;VGAIWRRVVGAGEEAVCRLRLARREIADPFGGFDSMMAQRHADADVFYGTVHPPHLTPDQRHVQRAALAGMIWSQQFYYFDVPQWLDGDPSQPAPPPARRDGRNREWLHLNNADVISMPDTWEYPWYAAWDLAFHCLPLALVDPEFAKRQLLLLTREWYMHPNGQLPAYEWNFSDVNPPVHAWAAWRVFEIDRARRGDDGDLDFLERVLHKLLLNFTWWVNRKDAHGLNLFQGGFLGLDNIGVFNRSEPLPVDGHLEQADGTAWMAMYSLNLLRMSIELARHRPAYEDVASKFFEHFLHIAGAMRNIGGQGLDLWDEADGFYYDILHCDSSDGGRCESIPLRVRSLVGLVPLFAVETLGSAQLERLPAFSARMDWFLRYRPDLAALVSRWQTEGAGSQHLLSLLRGHRMKRLLRRMLDETEFLSPYGVRALSKYHDAQPYRLELGGAAHTVRYLPGESDSGLFGGNSNWRGPVWMPVNYLLVDSLRRFHDYYGDEFLVECPTGSGTLLNLRQIADELSSRLCRLFLPTADGSRPGLGDHPRFRQDPHFRDHLLFHEYFHGDTGRGVGASHQTGWTGLVATLLAESSPRPAPGTGGQ
;
A
#
# COMPACT_ATOMS: atom_id res chain seq x y z
N VAL A 1 28.79 8.04 27.19
CA VAL A 1 29.96 8.90 26.88
C VAL A 1 29.62 9.69 25.64
N GLY A 2 29.57 11.01 25.73
CA GLY A 2 29.40 11.90 24.58
C GLY A 2 30.67 12.72 24.38
N ALA A 3 30.93 13.13 23.14
CA ALA A 3 31.99 14.06 22.81
C ALA A 3 31.38 15.22 22.01
N ILE A 4 31.70 16.45 22.40
CA ILE A 4 31.23 17.66 21.74
C ILE A 4 32.44 18.33 21.12
N TRP A 5 32.42 18.50 19.79
CA TRP A 5 33.41 19.27 19.05
C TRP A 5 32.76 20.53 18.48
N ARG A 6 33.46 21.66 18.55
CA ARG A 6 33.04 22.91 17.92
C ARG A 6 34.08 23.33 16.89
N ARG A 7 33.64 23.53 15.66
CA ARG A 7 34.43 24.06 14.54
C ARG A 7 33.61 25.17 13.87
N VAL A 8 34.28 26.20 13.38
CA VAL A 8 33.71 27.20 12.47
C VAL A 8 34.27 26.89 11.10
N VAL A 9 33.41 26.72 10.10
CA VAL A 9 33.79 26.41 8.72
C VAL A 9 33.34 27.59 7.86
N GLY A 10 34.27 28.23 7.16
CA GLY A 10 33.96 29.35 6.26
C GLY A 10 33.20 28.91 5.00
N ALA A 11 32.68 29.87 4.25
CA ALA A 11 32.00 29.58 2.98
C ALA A 11 32.99 28.94 1.99
N GLY A 12 32.65 27.76 1.46
CA GLY A 12 33.50 26.99 0.54
C GLY A 12 34.67 26.26 1.21
N GLU A 13 34.83 26.35 2.53
CA GLU A 13 35.81 25.57 3.28
C GLU A 13 35.26 24.19 3.67
N GLU A 14 36.16 23.23 3.88
CA GLU A 14 35.84 21.88 4.35
C GLU A 14 36.55 21.61 5.68
N ALA A 15 35.85 20.97 6.62
CA ALA A 15 36.44 20.44 7.84
C ALA A 15 36.02 18.98 8.03
N VAL A 16 37.00 18.09 8.19
CA VAL A 16 36.76 16.65 8.39
C VAL A 16 37.02 16.27 9.84
N CYS A 17 36.02 15.66 10.49
CA CYS A 17 36.15 15.08 11.82
C CYS A 17 36.03 13.55 11.73
N ARG A 18 37.11 12.82 12.04
CA ARG A 18 37.12 11.36 12.07
C ARG A 18 36.95 10.89 13.50
N LEU A 19 35.91 10.10 13.75
CA LEU A 19 35.52 9.64 15.08
C LEU A 19 35.41 8.12 15.09
N ARG A 20 35.89 7.48 16.16
CA ARG A 20 35.78 6.03 16.36
C ARG A 20 35.32 5.74 17.77
N LEU A 21 34.12 5.18 17.89
CA LEU A 21 33.65 4.66 19.17
C LEU A 21 34.34 3.32 19.45
N ALA A 22 35.00 3.21 20.60
CA ALA A 22 35.72 2.00 20.99
C ALA A 22 35.54 1.73 22.50
N ARG A 23 35.46 0.45 22.88
CA ARG A 23 35.41 0.04 24.30
C ARG A 23 36.77 0.15 25.01
N ARG A 24 37.86 0.18 24.25
CA ARG A 24 39.24 0.26 24.72
C ARG A 24 40.00 1.24 23.85
N GLU A 25 41.09 1.78 24.38
CA GLU A 25 42.01 2.61 23.62
C GLU A 25 42.63 1.81 22.45
N ILE A 26 42.78 2.46 21.30
CA ILE A 26 43.32 1.86 20.08
C ILE A 26 44.53 2.70 19.67
N ALA A 27 45.69 2.06 19.56
CA ALA A 27 46.97 2.73 19.30
C ALA A 27 47.00 3.50 17.96
N ASP A 28 46.41 2.93 16.92
CA ASP A 28 46.20 3.58 15.62
C ASP A 28 44.71 3.48 15.23
N PRO A 29 43.85 4.39 15.71
CA PRO A 29 42.41 4.26 15.53
C PRO A 29 41.96 4.52 14.08
N PHE A 30 42.79 5.17 13.25
CA PHE A 30 42.46 5.60 11.88
C PHE A 30 43.44 5.10 10.82
N GLY A 31 44.38 4.22 11.16
CA GLY A 31 45.24 3.53 10.20
C GLY A 31 44.43 2.90 9.07
N GLY A 32 44.73 3.28 7.82
CA GLY A 32 44.03 2.77 6.65
C GLY A 32 42.60 3.31 6.45
N PHE A 33 42.14 4.30 7.21
CA PHE A 33 40.78 4.84 7.13
C PHE A 33 40.39 5.25 5.70
N ASP A 34 41.22 6.05 5.03
CA ASP A 34 40.90 6.56 3.68
C ASP A 34 40.83 5.43 2.65
N SER A 35 41.73 4.45 2.75
CA SER A 35 41.71 3.25 1.90
C SER A 35 40.44 2.41 2.14
N MET A 36 40.05 2.24 3.41
CA MET A 36 38.83 1.52 3.78
C MET A 36 37.58 2.24 3.26
N MET A 37 37.50 3.58 3.41
CA MET A 37 36.37 4.35 2.89
C MET A 37 36.29 4.25 1.36
N ALA A 38 37.42 4.41 0.66
CA ALA A 38 37.47 4.26 -0.80
C ALA A 38 37.03 2.85 -1.24
N GLN A 39 37.49 1.81 -0.54
CA GLN A 39 37.07 0.44 -0.81
C GLN A 39 35.57 0.25 -0.57
N ARG A 40 35.01 0.77 0.52
CA ARG A 40 33.56 0.69 0.81
C ARG A 40 32.71 1.43 -0.22
N HIS A 41 33.18 2.57 -0.74
CA HIS A 41 32.54 3.26 -1.86
C HIS A 41 32.52 2.38 -3.11
N ALA A 42 33.67 1.81 -3.49
CA ALA A 42 33.78 0.91 -4.64
C ALA A 42 32.92 -0.37 -4.47
N ASP A 43 32.93 -0.98 -3.28
CA ASP A 43 32.10 -2.15 -2.96
C ASP A 43 30.61 -1.81 -3.10
N ALA A 44 30.18 -0.63 -2.65
CA ALA A 44 28.81 -0.17 -2.79
C ALA A 44 28.44 0.04 -4.27
N ASP A 45 29.32 0.63 -5.07
CA ASP A 45 29.08 0.81 -6.51
C ASP A 45 28.95 -0.53 -7.25
N VAL A 46 29.82 -1.50 -6.91
CA VAL A 46 29.74 -2.87 -7.45
C VAL A 46 28.42 -3.53 -7.03
N PHE A 47 28.04 -3.44 -5.75
CA PHE A 47 26.79 -4.00 -5.24
C PHE A 47 25.57 -3.42 -5.96
N TYR A 48 25.44 -2.09 -6.02
CA TYR A 48 24.31 -1.45 -6.69
C TYR A 48 24.32 -1.72 -8.21
N GLY A 49 25.49 -1.92 -8.81
CA GLY A 49 25.62 -2.42 -10.18
C GLY A 49 24.90 -3.76 -10.43
N THR A 50 24.77 -4.61 -9.41
CA THR A 50 23.99 -5.88 -9.47
C THR A 50 22.49 -5.71 -9.22
N VAL A 51 22.08 -4.61 -8.59
CA VAL A 51 20.68 -4.32 -8.24
C VAL A 51 19.99 -3.56 -9.38
N HIS A 52 20.71 -2.66 -10.05
CA HIS A 52 20.17 -1.86 -11.13
C HIS A 52 19.83 -2.72 -12.36
N PRO A 53 18.59 -2.65 -12.88
CA PRO A 53 18.32 -3.16 -14.21
C PRO A 53 19.26 -2.53 -15.25
N PRO A 54 19.76 -3.30 -16.22
CA PRO A 54 20.81 -2.83 -17.13
C PRO A 54 20.36 -1.66 -18.01
N HIS A 55 19.06 -1.54 -18.31
CA HIS A 55 18.47 -0.50 -19.15
C HIS A 55 18.22 0.83 -18.42
N LEU A 56 18.42 0.92 -17.10
CA LEU A 56 18.23 2.19 -16.38
C LEU A 56 19.27 3.22 -16.80
N THR A 57 18.79 4.43 -17.10
CA THR A 57 19.63 5.62 -17.33
C THR A 57 20.40 6.00 -16.05
N PRO A 58 21.50 6.79 -16.15
CA PRO A 58 22.24 7.25 -14.98
C PRO A 58 21.36 7.93 -13.91
N ASP A 59 20.43 8.78 -14.34
CA ASP A 59 19.50 9.46 -13.43
C ASP A 59 18.51 8.50 -12.75
N GLN A 60 18.00 7.51 -13.48
CA GLN A 60 17.16 6.47 -12.88
C GLN A 60 17.93 5.62 -11.87
N ARG A 61 19.20 5.31 -12.13
CA ARG A 61 20.08 4.60 -11.18
C ARG A 61 20.32 5.44 -9.92
N HIS A 62 20.54 6.75 -10.08
CA HIS A 62 20.65 7.70 -8.97
C HIS A 62 19.38 7.71 -8.11
N VAL A 63 18.20 7.86 -8.71
CA VAL A 63 16.91 7.83 -7.99
C VAL A 63 16.73 6.50 -7.25
N GLN A 64 16.96 5.37 -7.93
CA GLN A 64 16.80 4.06 -7.31
C GLN A 64 17.76 3.87 -6.12
N ARG A 65 19.04 4.23 -6.28
CA ARG A 65 20.04 4.12 -5.21
C ARG A 65 19.70 5.05 -4.04
N ALA A 66 19.27 6.28 -4.30
CA ALA A 66 18.87 7.23 -3.27
C ALA A 66 17.67 6.73 -2.47
N ALA A 67 16.66 6.18 -3.14
CA ALA A 67 15.49 5.60 -2.49
C ALA A 67 15.89 4.41 -1.58
N LEU A 68 16.69 3.47 -2.10
CA LEU A 68 17.17 2.31 -1.33
C LEU A 68 18.06 2.71 -0.15
N ALA A 69 18.94 3.69 -0.34
CA ALA A 69 19.76 4.24 0.73
C ALA A 69 18.89 4.88 1.82
N GLY A 70 17.84 5.61 1.43
CA GLY A 70 16.85 6.16 2.36
C GLY A 70 16.08 5.09 3.14
N MET A 71 15.67 3.99 2.49
CA MET A 71 15.05 2.86 3.19
C MET A 71 15.96 2.28 4.28
N ILE A 72 17.27 2.15 3.99
CA ILE A 72 18.26 1.67 4.95
C ILE A 72 18.45 2.69 6.08
N TRP A 73 18.52 3.98 5.74
CA TRP A 73 18.64 5.06 6.72
C TRP A 73 17.41 5.20 7.63
N SER A 74 16.25 4.75 7.14
CA SER A 74 14.98 4.75 7.87
C SER A 74 14.83 3.58 8.86
N GLN A 75 15.81 2.69 8.93
CA GLN A 75 15.86 1.65 9.96
C GLN A 75 16.28 2.25 11.30
N GLN A 76 15.40 2.18 12.30
CA GLN A 76 15.64 2.72 13.64
C GLN A 76 15.43 1.68 14.71
N PHE A 77 16.26 1.70 15.76
CA PHE A 77 15.97 0.96 16.97
C PHE A 77 14.79 1.63 17.69
N TYR A 78 13.70 0.89 17.83
CA TYR A 78 12.47 1.38 18.46
C TYR A 78 12.20 0.59 19.74
N TYR A 79 12.20 1.30 20.87
CA TYR A 79 11.94 0.72 22.18
C TYR A 79 10.66 1.27 22.78
N PHE A 80 9.68 0.40 23.01
CA PHE A 80 8.43 0.76 23.66
C PHE A 80 7.82 -0.45 24.37
N ASP A 81 7.85 -0.43 25.69
CA ASP A 81 7.23 -1.45 26.56
C ASP A 81 5.95 -0.86 27.17
N VAL A 82 4.79 -1.40 26.77
CA VAL A 82 3.48 -0.86 27.19
C VAL A 82 3.27 -1.02 28.71
N PRO A 83 3.49 -2.20 29.34
CA PRO A 83 3.46 -2.33 30.79
C PRO A 83 4.33 -1.29 31.52
N GLN A 84 5.60 -1.16 31.12
CA GLN A 84 6.53 -0.22 31.75
C GLN A 84 6.06 1.22 31.57
N TRP A 85 5.49 1.58 30.42
CA TRP A 85 4.93 2.91 30.17
C TRP A 85 3.77 3.23 31.13
N LEU A 86 2.86 2.27 31.32
CA LEU A 86 1.66 2.44 32.15
C LEU A 86 1.98 2.48 33.64
N ASP A 87 2.86 1.60 34.11
CA ASP A 87 3.24 1.51 35.53
C ASP A 87 4.33 2.52 35.93
N GLY A 88 5.12 2.99 34.96
CA GLY A 88 6.23 3.91 35.17
C GLY A 88 7.52 3.20 35.62
N ASP A 89 8.62 3.96 35.64
CA ASP A 89 9.90 3.47 36.14
C ASP A 89 9.83 3.32 37.68
N PRO A 90 10.16 2.14 38.25
CA PRO A 90 10.14 1.92 39.70
C PRO A 90 11.01 2.90 40.51
N SER A 91 12.03 3.51 39.89
CA SER A 91 12.93 4.50 40.49
C SER A 91 12.43 5.94 40.43
N GLN A 92 11.32 6.18 39.74
CA GLN A 92 10.71 7.50 39.56
C GLN A 92 9.38 7.58 40.33
N PRO A 93 8.84 8.79 40.58
CA PRO A 93 7.49 8.92 41.12
C PRO A 93 6.47 8.18 40.25
N ALA A 94 5.53 7.49 40.90
CA ALA A 94 4.48 6.76 40.20
C ALA A 94 3.69 7.70 39.27
N PRO A 95 3.33 7.25 38.06
CA PRO A 95 2.55 8.06 37.15
C PRO A 95 1.15 8.37 37.70
N PRO A 96 0.52 9.47 37.22
CA PRO A 96 -0.87 9.78 37.58
C PRO A 96 -1.80 8.60 37.26
N PRO A 97 -2.80 8.28 38.11
CA PRO A 97 -3.71 7.16 37.87
C PRO A 97 -4.39 7.16 36.49
N ALA A 98 -4.69 8.36 35.96
CA ALA A 98 -5.28 8.54 34.64
C ALA A 98 -4.45 7.95 33.48
N ARG A 99 -3.14 7.70 33.67
CA ARG A 99 -2.30 7.05 32.65
C ARG A 99 -2.79 5.64 32.30
N ARG A 100 -3.39 4.93 33.26
CA ARG A 100 -3.93 3.58 33.05
C ARG A 100 -5.13 3.55 32.11
N ASP A 101 -5.78 4.70 31.91
CA ASP A 101 -6.88 4.88 30.96
C ASP A 101 -6.42 5.52 29.64
N GLY A 102 -5.12 5.71 29.47
CA GLY A 102 -4.52 6.35 28.29
C GLY A 102 -4.33 5.41 27.09
N ARG A 103 -3.56 5.89 26.10
CA ARG A 103 -3.28 5.18 24.84
C ARG A 103 -2.77 3.76 25.10
N ASN A 104 -3.24 2.83 24.27
CA ASN A 104 -2.76 1.44 24.21
C ASN A 104 -2.90 0.63 25.52
N ARG A 105 -3.75 1.05 26.47
CA ARG A 105 -3.96 0.33 27.75
C ARG A 105 -4.35 -1.15 27.60
N GLU A 106 -4.93 -1.53 26.46
CA GLU A 106 -5.35 -2.90 26.16
C GLU A 106 -4.22 -3.78 25.61
N TRP A 107 -3.05 -3.20 25.31
CA TRP A 107 -1.91 -3.85 24.67
C TRP A 107 -0.79 -4.20 25.65
N LEU A 108 -1.13 -4.72 26.84
CA LEU A 108 -0.18 -5.05 27.92
C LEU A 108 0.86 -6.12 27.56
N HIS A 109 0.70 -6.81 26.44
CA HIS A 109 1.66 -7.82 25.95
C HIS A 109 2.69 -7.22 24.99
N LEU A 110 2.47 -6.00 24.50
CA LEU A 110 3.28 -5.40 23.45
C LEU A 110 4.58 -4.84 24.02
N ASN A 111 5.70 -5.35 23.50
CA ASN A 111 7.04 -4.93 23.84
C ASN A 111 7.88 -4.81 22.57
N ASN A 112 8.27 -3.58 22.24
CA ASN A 112 9.11 -3.30 21.09
C ASN A 112 10.55 -3.12 21.57
N ALA A 113 11.49 -3.84 20.96
CA ALA A 113 12.91 -3.71 21.24
C ALA A 113 13.74 -4.11 20.01
N ASP A 114 13.33 -3.64 18.84
CA ASP A 114 13.82 -4.13 17.55
C ASP A 114 14.25 -2.97 16.64
N VAL A 115 15.05 -3.29 15.62
CA VAL A 115 15.29 -2.38 14.50
C VAL A 115 14.14 -2.51 13.51
N ILE A 116 13.41 -1.42 13.31
CA ILE A 116 12.20 -1.37 12.47
C ILE A 116 12.38 -0.31 11.37
N SER A 117 11.85 -0.56 10.17
CA SER A 117 11.79 0.45 9.10
C SER A 117 10.69 1.47 9.39
N MET A 118 11.07 2.73 9.59
CA MET A 118 10.15 3.84 9.84
C MET A 118 9.61 4.44 8.55
N PRO A 119 8.41 5.05 8.55
CA PRO A 119 7.90 5.82 7.41
C PRO A 119 8.80 7.00 7.07
N ASP A 120 9.26 7.74 8.08
CA ASP A 120 10.14 8.91 7.94
C ASP A 120 11.14 8.92 9.11
N THR A 121 12.40 9.28 8.86
CA THR A 121 13.44 9.26 9.91
C THR A 121 13.31 10.34 10.97
N TRP A 122 12.60 11.41 10.66
CA TRP A 122 12.53 12.64 11.45
C TRP A 122 11.12 12.93 11.96
N GLU A 123 10.14 12.98 11.07
CA GLU A 123 8.76 13.38 11.40
C GLU A 123 7.95 12.21 11.95
N TYR A 124 8.22 11.00 11.46
CA TYR A 124 7.52 9.78 11.87
C TYR A 124 8.48 8.70 12.42
N PRO A 125 9.21 8.96 13.54
CA PRO A 125 10.16 8.02 14.13
C PRO A 125 9.45 6.89 14.92
N TRP A 126 8.35 6.38 14.37
CA TRP A 126 7.49 5.34 14.90
C TRP A 126 6.90 4.54 13.73
N TYR A 127 6.57 3.27 13.93
CA TYR A 127 6.07 2.42 12.84
C TYR A 127 4.56 2.49 12.70
N ALA A 128 4.10 2.34 11.45
CA ALA A 128 2.74 1.95 11.12
C ALA A 128 2.76 0.59 10.40
N ALA A 129 1.80 -0.28 10.73
CA ALA A 129 1.78 -1.64 10.21
C ALA A 129 1.58 -1.69 8.68
N TRP A 130 0.69 -0.86 8.16
CA TRP A 130 0.43 -0.85 6.72
C TRP A 130 1.58 -0.18 5.93
N ASP A 131 2.19 0.89 6.43
CA ASP A 131 3.42 1.47 5.89
C ASP A 131 4.53 0.42 5.77
N LEU A 132 4.76 -0.35 6.85
CA LEU A 132 5.82 -1.35 6.91
C LEU A 132 5.67 -2.40 5.80
N ALA A 133 4.44 -2.78 5.45
CA ALA A 133 4.18 -3.70 4.34
C ALA A 133 4.71 -3.15 3.01
N PHE A 134 4.54 -1.85 2.74
CA PHE A 134 5.10 -1.20 1.55
C PHE A 134 6.63 -1.04 1.64
N HIS A 135 7.19 -0.78 2.82
CA HIS A 135 8.64 -0.64 3.02
C HIS A 135 9.40 -1.91 2.62
N CYS A 136 8.79 -3.07 2.88
CA CYS A 136 9.41 -4.36 2.67
C CYS A 136 9.71 -4.67 1.19
N LEU A 137 8.96 -4.09 0.24
CA LEU A 137 9.18 -4.31 -1.20
C LEU A 137 10.54 -3.73 -1.68
N PRO A 138 10.83 -2.42 -1.53
CA PRO A 138 12.12 -1.88 -1.92
C PRO A 138 13.25 -2.46 -1.05
N LEU A 139 13.03 -2.72 0.24
CA LEU A 139 14.02 -3.39 1.09
C LEU A 139 14.38 -4.78 0.56
N ALA A 140 13.42 -5.54 0.03
CA ALA A 140 13.69 -6.87 -0.53
C ALA A 140 14.62 -6.87 -1.74
N LEU A 141 14.76 -5.74 -2.45
CA LEU A 141 15.73 -5.59 -3.55
C LEU A 141 17.18 -5.65 -3.05
N VAL A 142 17.44 -5.22 -1.82
CA VAL A 142 18.80 -5.15 -1.26
C VAL A 142 19.02 -6.18 -0.15
N ASP A 143 18.06 -6.33 0.77
CA ASP A 143 18.07 -7.25 1.90
C ASP A 143 16.69 -7.93 2.08
N PRO A 144 16.41 -9.01 1.31
CA PRO A 144 15.15 -9.76 1.42
C PRO A 144 14.99 -10.41 2.78
N GLU A 145 16.08 -10.72 3.49
CA GLU A 145 15.96 -11.33 4.81
C GLU A 145 15.48 -10.32 5.85
N PHE A 146 15.97 -9.09 5.80
CA PHE A 146 15.44 -8.01 6.64
C PHE A 146 13.95 -7.77 6.35
N ALA A 147 13.56 -7.66 5.08
CA ALA A 147 12.15 -7.48 4.70
C ALA A 147 11.24 -8.60 5.26
N LYS A 148 11.66 -9.87 5.12
CA LYS A 148 10.94 -11.01 5.70
C LYS A 148 10.84 -10.93 7.22
N ARG A 149 11.93 -10.56 7.91
CA ARG A 149 11.91 -10.36 9.37
C ARG A 149 10.97 -9.26 9.81
N GLN A 150 10.89 -8.14 9.09
CA GLN A 150 9.97 -7.04 9.39
C GLN A 150 8.50 -7.49 9.30
N LEU A 151 8.14 -8.24 8.25
CA LEU A 151 6.78 -8.77 8.11
C LEU A 151 6.44 -9.78 9.20
N LEU A 152 7.38 -10.65 9.58
CA LEU A 152 7.19 -11.59 10.69
C LEU A 152 7.12 -10.87 12.05
N LEU A 153 7.84 -9.77 12.23
CA LEU A 153 7.93 -9.04 13.50
C LEU A 153 6.56 -8.63 14.02
N LEU A 154 5.75 -7.96 13.20
CA LEU A 154 4.40 -7.51 13.59
C LEU A 154 3.43 -8.65 13.88
N THR A 155 3.81 -9.89 13.52
CA THR A 155 3.03 -11.10 13.76
C THR A 155 3.51 -11.94 14.95
N ARG A 156 4.54 -11.48 15.65
CA ARG A 156 5.07 -12.14 16.85
C ARG A 156 4.12 -12.01 18.02
N GLU A 157 4.25 -12.94 18.96
CA GLU A 157 3.40 -13.08 20.15
C GLU A 157 3.45 -11.86 21.08
N TRP A 158 4.53 -11.08 21.01
CA TRP A 158 4.74 -9.84 21.76
C TRP A 158 4.50 -8.56 20.92
N TYR A 159 3.95 -8.70 19.70
CA TYR A 159 3.51 -7.58 18.86
C TYR A 159 2.03 -7.70 18.48
N MET A 160 1.63 -8.86 17.94
CA MET A 160 0.24 -9.16 17.56
C MET A 160 -0.60 -9.35 18.82
N HIS A 161 -1.77 -8.72 18.85
CA HIS A 161 -2.73 -8.92 19.93
C HIS A 161 -3.17 -10.39 19.99
N PRO A 162 -3.38 -10.98 21.19
CA PRO A 162 -3.85 -12.36 21.34
C PRO A 162 -5.16 -12.72 20.60
N ASN A 163 -5.89 -11.73 20.11
CA ASN A 163 -7.12 -11.91 19.34
C ASN A 163 -6.87 -11.97 17.81
N GLY A 164 -5.62 -11.80 17.36
CA GLY A 164 -5.20 -11.76 15.96
C GLY A 164 -4.96 -10.35 15.38
N GLN A 165 -5.27 -9.27 16.10
CA GLN A 165 -5.09 -7.90 15.59
C GLN A 165 -3.61 -7.54 15.45
N LEU A 166 -3.24 -6.90 14.33
CA LEU A 166 -1.93 -6.27 14.16
C LEU A 166 -1.94 -4.88 14.79
N PRO A 167 -0.87 -4.44 15.47
CA PRO A 167 -0.80 -3.10 16.06
C PRO A 167 -0.74 -2.04 14.96
N ALA A 168 -1.73 -1.15 14.88
CA ALA A 168 -1.81 -0.17 13.79
C ALA A 168 -0.61 0.80 13.77
N TYR A 169 -0.48 1.65 14.80
CA TYR A 169 0.59 2.65 14.94
C TYR A 169 0.69 3.15 16.38
N GLU A 170 1.79 3.83 16.74
CA GLU A 170 2.16 4.12 18.14
C GLU A 170 1.04 4.74 19.00
N TRP A 171 0.26 5.70 18.49
CA TRP A 171 -0.75 6.37 19.32
C TRP A 171 -2.07 5.62 19.47
N ASN A 172 -2.34 4.62 18.63
CA ASN A 172 -3.54 3.78 18.76
C ASN A 172 -3.33 2.42 18.09
N PHE A 173 -2.77 1.46 18.82
CA PHE A 173 -2.58 0.10 18.31
C PHE A 173 -3.89 -0.60 17.97
N SER A 174 -5.00 -0.22 18.62
CA SER A 174 -6.33 -0.79 18.38
C SER A 174 -7.01 -0.26 17.12
N ASP A 175 -6.43 0.72 16.41
CA ASP A 175 -7.00 1.18 15.14
C ASP A 175 -6.89 0.13 14.04
N VAL A 176 -7.51 0.42 12.90
CA VAL A 176 -7.59 -0.50 11.75
C VAL A 176 -6.87 0.10 10.55
N ASN A 177 -5.92 -0.64 10.00
CA ASN A 177 -5.28 -0.30 8.74
C ASN A 177 -5.67 -1.28 7.62
N PRO A 178 -5.46 -0.93 6.35
CA PRO A 178 -5.65 -1.87 5.24
C PRO A 178 -4.82 -3.15 5.45
N PRO A 179 -5.39 -4.35 5.28
CA PRO A 179 -4.73 -5.64 5.47
C PRO A 179 -3.80 -6.02 4.31
N VAL A 180 -2.89 -5.12 3.94
CA VAL A 180 -1.92 -5.31 2.83
C VAL A 180 -0.73 -6.20 3.20
N HIS A 181 -0.66 -6.69 4.45
CA HIS A 181 0.47 -7.48 4.95
C HIS A 181 0.66 -8.80 4.20
N ALA A 182 -0.43 -9.46 3.81
CA ALA A 182 -0.38 -10.70 3.03
C ALA A 182 0.12 -10.48 1.61
N TRP A 183 -0.31 -9.39 0.99
CA TRP A 183 0.19 -8.97 -0.31
C TRP A 183 1.69 -8.70 -0.26
N ALA A 184 2.15 -7.93 0.73
CA ALA A 184 3.57 -7.65 0.90
C ALA A 184 4.38 -8.93 1.14
N ALA A 185 3.90 -9.85 1.98
CA ALA A 185 4.54 -11.14 2.21
C ALA A 185 4.68 -11.96 0.92
N TRP A 186 3.62 -12.01 0.10
CA TRP A 186 3.67 -12.68 -1.19
C TRP A 186 4.67 -12.01 -2.15
N ARG A 187 4.64 -10.68 -2.27
CA ARG A 187 5.56 -9.92 -3.14
C ARG A 187 7.02 -10.06 -2.71
N VAL A 188 7.32 -9.99 -1.42
CA VAL A 188 8.68 -10.21 -0.89
C VAL A 188 9.15 -11.63 -1.17
N PHE A 189 8.29 -12.63 -1.01
CA PHE A 189 8.60 -14.01 -1.36
C PHE A 189 8.89 -14.17 -2.86
N GLU A 190 8.14 -13.52 -3.75
CA GLU A 190 8.40 -13.49 -5.19
C GLU A 190 9.75 -12.84 -5.53
N ILE A 191 10.06 -11.69 -4.93
CA ILE A 191 11.32 -10.97 -5.14
C ILE A 191 12.51 -11.84 -4.68
N ASP A 192 12.45 -12.41 -3.47
CA ASP A 192 13.49 -13.28 -2.92
C ASP A 192 13.70 -14.52 -3.79
N ARG A 193 12.60 -15.17 -4.18
CA ARG A 193 12.62 -16.36 -5.05
C ARG A 193 13.28 -16.08 -6.41
N ALA A 194 12.94 -14.98 -7.06
CA ALA A 194 13.55 -14.58 -8.33
C ALA A 194 15.07 -14.39 -8.19
N ARG A 195 15.53 -13.85 -7.05
CA ARG A 195 16.95 -13.64 -6.77
C ARG A 195 17.69 -14.93 -6.44
N ARG A 196 17.04 -15.86 -5.74
CA ARG A 196 17.61 -17.17 -5.35
C ARG A 196 17.67 -18.15 -6.51
N GLY A 197 16.70 -18.10 -7.42
CA GLY A 197 16.58 -19.04 -8.54
C GLY A 197 16.13 -20.45 -8.12
N ASP A 198 15.52 -20.60 -6.94
CA ASP A 198 14.97 -21.86 -6.39
C ASP A 198 13.46 -21.73 -6.13
N ASP A 199 12.86 -22.66 -5.36
CA ASP A 199 11.43 -22.63 -5.02
C ASP A 199 11.04 -21.48 -4.06
N GLY A 200 12.00 -20.68 -3.59
CA GLY A 200 11.80 -19.60 -2.62
C GLY A 200 11.83 -20.08 -1.16
N ASP A 201 11.76 -19.11 -0.23
CA ASP A 201 11.74 -19.37 1.21
C ASP A 201 10.36 -19.83 1.70
N LEU A 202 10.08 -21.12 1.51
CA LEU A 202 8.79 -21.73 1.89
C LEU A 202 8.54 -21.68 3.42
N ASP A 203 9.59 -21.72 4.23
CA ASP A 203 9.48 -21.63 5.69
C ASP A 203 9.02 -20.24 6.14
N PHE A 204 9.55 -19.17 5.52
CA PHE A 204 9.01 -17.82 5.71
C PHE A 204 7.53 -17.75 5.34
N LEU A 205 7.18 -18.25 4.14
CA LEU A 205 5.82 -18.17 3.62
C LEU A 205 4.81 -18.90 4.51
N GLU A 206 5.16 -20.09 4.98
CA GLU A 206 4.36 -20.88 5.92
C GLU A 206 4.19 -20.17 7.28
N ARG A 207 5.27 -19.63 7.84
CA ARG A 207 5.23 -18.96 9.14
C ARG A 207 4.34 -17.73 9.11
N VAL A 208 4.47 -16.90 8.07
CA VAL A 208 3.66 -15.68 7.95
C VAL A 208 2.20 -16.03 7.59
N LEU A 209 1.96 -17.04 6.75
CA LEU A 209 0.61 -17.52 6.44
C LEU A 209 -0.16 -17.87 7.71
N HIS A 210 0.39 -18.73 8.58
CA HIS A 210 -0.26 -19.15 9.81
C HIS A 210 -0.66 -17.99 10.73
N LYS A 211 0.19 -16.98 10.84
CA LYS A 211 -0.12 -15.77 11.62
C LYS A 211 -1.22 -14.94 10.97
N LEU A 212 -1.20 -14.82 9.64
CA LEU A 212 -2.21 -14.11 8.91
C LEU A 212 -3.57 -14.84 8.91
N LEU A 213 -3.63 -16.16 9.14
CA LEU A 213 -4.91 -16.85 9.40
C LEU A 213 -5.59 -16.32 10.67
N LEU A 214 -4.81 -16.04 11.72
CA LEU A 214 -5.32 -15.44 12.97
C LEU A 214 -5.82 -14.03 12.72
N ASN A 215 -5.05 -13.22 11.98
CA ASN A 215 -5.47 -11.85 11.65
C ASN A 215 -6.70 -11.82 10.76
N PHE A 216 -6.79 -12.66 9.74
CA PHE A 216 -7.99 -12.78 8.91
C PHE A 216 -9.22 -13.15 9.74
N THR A 217 -9.07 -14.08 10.69
CA THR A 217 -10.16 -14.48 11.60
C THR A 217 -10.58 -13.33 12.52
N TRP A 218 -9.64 -12.52 12.99
CA TRP A 218 -9.96 -11.29 13.72
C TRP A 218 -10.82 -10.34 12.88
N TRP A 219 -10.46 -10.12 11.61
CA TRP A 219 -11.25 -9.29 10.69
C TRP A 219 -12.68 -9.80 10.54
N VAL A 220 -12.86 -11.09 10.25
CA VAL A 220 -14.18 -11.72 10.15
C VAL A 220 -14.99 -11.55 11.43
N ASN A 221 -14.36 -11.73 12.60
CA ASN A 221 -15.10 -11.70 13.86
C ASN A 221 -15.35 -10.28 14.41
N ARG A 222 -14.55 -9.28 14.04
CA ARG A 222 -14.59 -7.94 14.64
C ARG A 222 -14.98 -6.83 13.68
N LYS A 223 -14.88 -7.06 12.37
CA LYS A 223 -15.09 -6.05 11.33
C LYS A 223 -16.17 -6.42 10.33
N ASP A 224 -16.82 -7.57 10.50
CA ASP A 224 -18.08 -7.95 9.85
C ASP A 224 -19.19 -8.05 10.90
N ALA A 225 -19.69 -6.90 11.35
CA ALA A 225 -20.58 -6.79 12.51
C ALA A 225 -21.89 -7.61 12.39
N HIS A 226 -22.32 -7.89 11.16
CA HIS A 226 -23.56 -8.59 10.87
C HIS A 226 -23.35 -10.02 10.33
N GLY A 227 -22.10 -10.47 10.17
CA GLY A 227 -21.78 -11.79 9.60
C GLY A 227 -22.20 -11.93 8.14
N LEU A 228 -22.23 -10.81 7.41
CA LEU A 228 -22.71 -10.73 6.03
C LEU A 228 -21.57 -10.73 5.01
N ASN A 229 -20.32 -10.82 5.45
CA ASN A 229 -19.11 -10.60 4.66
C ASN A 229 -19.03 -9.17 4.07
N LEU A 230 -19.58 -8.20 4.81
CA LEU A 230 -19.45 -6.77 4.53
C LEU A 230 -18.61 -6.15 5.62
N PHE A 231 -17.43 -5.66 5.24
CA PHE A 231 -16.41 -5.27 6.20
C PHE A 231 -16.36 -3.77 6.40
N GLN A 232 -16.30 -3.37 7.67
CA GLN A 232 -16.22 -1.98 8.11
C GLN A 232 -15.02 -1.84 9.05
N GLY A 233 -14.12 -0.91 8.72
CA GLY A 233 -12.88 -0.68 9.45
C GLY A 233 -12.73 0.72 10.02
N GLY A 234 -13.65 1.64 9.73
CA GLY A 234 -13.49 3.06 10.08
C GLY A 234 -12.33 3.68 9.29
N PHE A 235 -11.23 3.97 9.99
CA PHE A 235 -10.03 4.68 9.49
C PHE A 235 -9.47 4.15 8.17
N LEU A 236 -9.16 2.85 8.11
CA LEU A 236 -8.59 2.16 6.94
C LEU A 236 -7.44 2.92 6.23
N GLY A 237 -6.66 3.72 6.95
CA GLY A 237 -5.48 4.42 6.44
C GLY A 237 -5.75 5.57 5.45
N LEU A 238 -7.02 5.95 5.24
CA LEU A 238 -7.44 6.97 4.27
C LEU A 238 -8.17 8.12 4.98
N ASP A 239 -7.46 8.79 5.89
CA ASP A 239 -7.93 9.74 6.91
C ASP A 239 -9.17 10.55 6.51
N ASN A 240 -8.99 11.55 5.63
CA ASN A 240 -10.03 12.50 5.27
C ASN A 240 -10.72 12.17 3.93
N ILE A 241 -10.58 10.95 3.41
CA ILE A 241 -11.10 10.59 2.07
C ILE A 241 -12.65 10.63 2.01
N GLY A 242 -13.29 10.32 3.14
CA GLY A 242 -14.74 10.24 3.29
C GLY A 242 -15.41 11.58 3.59
N VAL A 243 -16.73 11.54 3.72
CA VAL A 243 -17.58 12.71 4.05
C VAL A 243 -17.41 13.13 5.51
N PHE A 244 -17.27 12.15 6.40
CA PHE A 244 -17.12 12.30 7.85
C PHE A 244 -15.94 11.46 8.36
N ASN A 245 -15.52 11.70 9.60
CA ASN A 245 -14.55 10.85 10.30
C ASN A 245 -15.18 9.45 10.49
N ARG A 246 -14.69 8.46 9.75
CA ARG A 246 -15.23 7.09 9.77
C ARG A 246 -14.91 6.33 11.07
N SER A 247 -14.03 6.86 11.91
CA SER A 247 -13.66 6.29 13.21
C SER A 247 -14.45 6.88 14.38
N GLU A 248 -15.28 7.89 14.12
CA GLU A 248 -16.16 8.51 15.12
C GLU A 248 -17.63 8.08 14.91
N PRO A 249 -18.49 8.23 15.92
CA PRO A 249 -19.92 8.05 15.76
C PRO A 249 -20.47 8.91 14.61
N LEU A 250 -21.40 8.33 13.84
CA LEU A 250 -22.05 9.03 12.73
C LEU A 250 -22.90 10.21 13.24
N PRO A 251 -23.12 11.26 12.42
CA PRO A 251 -23.99 12.38 12.79
C PRO A 251 -25.45 12.00 13.07
N VAL A 252 -25.86 10.80 12.68
CA VAL A 252 -27.18 10.20 12.89
C VAL A 252 -27.03 8.75 13.31
N ASP A 253 -28.06 8.20 13.94
CA ASP A 253 -28.13 6.76 14.23
C ASP A 253 -28.14 5.97 12.91
N GLY A 254 -27.28 4.96 12.83
CA GLY A 254 -27.08 4.21 11.61
C GLY A 254 -25.71 3.56 11.52
N HIS A 255 -25.36 3.08 10.33
CA HIS A 255 -24.05 2.49 10.06
C HIS A 255 -23.58 2.77 8.63
N LEU A 256 -22.26 2.65 8.41
CA LEU A 256 -21.62 2.87 7.12
C LEU A 256 -21.14 1.54 6.55
N GLU A 257 -21.61 1.16 5.38
CA GLU A 257 -20.99 0.10 4.59
C GLU A 257 -19.88 0.67 3.71
N GLN A 258 -18.67 0.18 3.95
CA GLN A 258 -17.45 0.66 3.33
C GLN A 258 -17.05 -0.20 2.13
N ALA A 259 -17.03 0.40 0.94
CA ALA A 259 -16.68 -0.32 -0.28
C ALA A 259 -15.19 -0.72 -0.30
N ASP A 260 -14.32 0.14 0.23
CA ASP A 260 -12.90 -0.13 0.39
C ASP A 260 -12.65 -1.24 1.42
N GLY A 261 -13.27 -1.20 2.60
CA GLY A 261 -13.14 -2.22 3.65
C GLY A 261 -13.44 -3.63 3.14
N THR A 262 -14.54 -3.77 2.40
CA THR A 262 -14.93 -5.06 1.81
C THR A 262 -13.98 -5.49 0.67
N ALA A 263 -13.58 -4.56 -0.18
CA ALA A 263 -12.62 -4.83 -1.27
C ALA A 263 -11.22 -5.22 -0.75
N TRP A 264 -10.76 -4.61 0.34
CA TRP A 264 -9.53 -4.98 1.02
C TRP A 264 -9.55 -6.41 1.54
N MET A 265 -10.68 -6.84 2.13
CA MET A 265 -10.83 -8.22 2.60
C MET A 265 -10.93 -9.22 1.45
N ALA A 266 -11.51 -8.83 0.31
CA ALA A 266 -11.48 -9.64 -0.90
C ALA A 266 -10.05 -9.84 -1.40
N MET A 267 -9.26 -8.76 -1.48
CA MET A 267 -7.83 -8.81 -1.81
C MET A 267 -7.06 -9.68 -0.80
N TYR A 268 -7.29 -9.52 0.50
CA TYR A 268 -6.64 -10.31 1.55
C TYR A 268 -6.96 -11.81 1.40
N SER A 269 -8.22 -12.16 1.12
CA SER A 269 -8.63 -13.55 0.86
C SER A 269 -7.89 -14.14 -0.35
N LEU A 270 -7.75 -13.37 -1.43
CA LEU A 270 -7.03 -13.82 -2.62
C LEU A 270 -5.53 -13.99 -2.38
N ASN A 271 -4.90 -13.10 -1.61
CA ASN A 271 -3.48 -13.26 -1.23
C ASN A 271 -3.26 -14.54 -0.41
N LEU A 272 -4.14 -14.81 0.57
CA LEU A 272 -4.04 -16.03 1.37
C LEU A 272 -4.34 -17.30 0.56
N LEU A 273 -5.27 -17.22 -0.40
CA LEU A 273 -5.46 -18.28 -1.40
C LEU A 273 -4.17 -18.55 -2.17
N ARG A 274 -3.55 -17.51 -2.73
CA ARG A 274 -2.32 -17.63 -3.52
C ARG A 274 -1.17 -18.24 -2.73
N MET A 275 -0.94 -17.77 -1.51
CA MET A 275 0.08 -18.33 -0.61
C MET A 275 -0.20 -19.80 -0.29
N SER A 276 -1.48 -20.16 -0.04
CA SER A 276 -1.87 -21.53 0.28
C SER A 276 -1.68 -22.46 -0.90
N ILE A 277 -2.06 -22.05 -2.11
CA ILE A 277 -1.83 -22.80 -3.35
C ILE A 277 -0.34 -23.03 -3.56
N GLU A 278 0.51 -22.01 -3.32
CA GLU A 278 1.96 -22.17 -3.45
C GLU A 278 2.51 -23.21 -2.47
N LEU A 279 2.12 -23.15 -1.19
CA LEU A 279 2.54 -24.15 -0.20
C LEU A 279 1.96 -25.54 -0.48
N ALA A 280 0.75 -25.63 -1.03
CA ALA A 280 0.07 -26.88 -1.35
C ALA A 280 0.83 -27.73 -2.36
N ARG A 281 1.62 -27.10 -3.24
CA ARG A 281 2.53 -27.79 -4.18
C ARG A 281 3.57 -28.65 -3.48
N HIS A 282 3.90 -28.33 -2.23
CA HIS A 282 4.90 -29.03 -1.44
C HIS A 282 4.27 -29.79 -0.26
N ARG A 283 3.12 -29.32 0.24
CA ARG A 283 2.44 -29.86 1.43
C ARG A 283 0.92 -29.90 1.20
N PRO A 284 0.33 -31.07 0.86
CA PRO A 284 -1.08 -31.18 0.48
C PRO A 284 -2.10 -30.63 1.49
N ALA A 285 -1.76 -30.55 2.78
CA ALA A 285 -2.63 -29.98 3.80
C ALA A 285 -3.07 -28.52 3.52
N TYR A 286 -2.29 -27.78 2.72
CA TYR A 286 -2.68 -26.41 2.33
C TYR A 286 -3.75 -26.36 1.23
N GLU A 287 -4.12 -27.48 0.60
CA GLU A 287 -5.28 -27.53 -0.31
C GLU A 287 -6.60 -27.21 0.42
N ASP A 288 -6.72 -27.62 1.69
CA ASP A 288 -7.88 -27.29 2.53
C ASP A 288 -7.95 -25.78 2.84
N VAL A 289 -6.78 -25.19 3.11
CA VAL A 289 -6.65 -23.74 3.36
C VAL A 289 -6.96 -22.95 2.09
N ALA A 290 -6.46 -23.39 0.93
CA ALA A 290 -6.80 -22.81 -0.37
C ALA A 290 -8.31 -22.88 -0.63
N SER A 291 -8.95 -24.04 -0.39
CA SER A 291 -10.39 -24.21 -0.55
C SER A 291 -11.18 -23.22 0.30
N LYS A 292 -10.79 -23.04 1.57
CA LYS A 292 -11.40 -22.05 2.47
C LYS A 292 -11.35 -20.63 1.88
N PHE A 293 -10.20 -20.18 1.38
CA PHE A 293 -10.05 -18.80 0.91
C PHE A 293 -10.68 -18.55 -0.45
N PHE A 294 -10.72 -19.59 -1.30
CA PHE A 294 -11.51 -19.56 -2.52
C PHE A 294 -13.00 -19.34 -2.20
N GLU A 295 -13.59 -20.20 -1.36
CA GLU A 295 -15.01 -20.09 -1.00
C GLU A 295 -15.33 -18.76 -0.31
N HIS A 296 -14.48 -18.34 0.63
CA HIS A 296 -14.68 -17.09 1.36
C HIS A 296 -14.61 -15.87 0.44
N PHE A 297 -13.71 -15.85 -0.54
CA PHE A 297 -13.69 -14.80 -1.57
C PHE A 297 -15.01 -14.74 -2.35
N LEU A 298 -15.60 -15.88 -2.67
CA LEU A 298 -16.88 -15.93 -3.40
C LEU A 298 -18.03 -15.37 -2.56
N HIS A 299 -18.01 -15.64 -1.26
CA HIS A 299 -18.97 -15.07 -0.31
C HIS A 299 -18.83 -13.54 -0.21
N ILE A 300 -17.60 -13.01 -0.15
CA ILE A 300 -17.36 -11.55 -0.18
C ILE A 300 -17.88 -10.94 -1.48
N ALA A 301 -17.55 -11.54 -2.64
CA ALA A 301 -18.06 -11.08 -3.93
C ALA A 301 -19.60 -11.12 -4.01
N GLY A 302 -20.21 -12.14 -3.39
CA GLY A 302 -21.64 -12.26 -3.10
C GLY A 302 -22.22 -11.06 -2.38
N ALA A 303 -21.63 -10.75 -1.23
CA ALA A 303 -22.10 -9.69 -0.35
C ALA A 303 -22.05 -8.32 -1.02
N MET A 304 -21.00 -8.02 -1.80
CA MET A 304 -20.87 -6.73 -2.50
C MET A 304 -21.97 -6.48 -3.53
N ARG A 305 -22.51 -7.53 -4.18
CA ARG A 305 -23.56 -7.43 -5.20
C ARG A 305 -24.99 -7.40 -4.66
N ASN A 306 -25.18 -7.85 -3.42
CA ASN A 306 -26.50 -7.94 -2.79
C ASN A 306 -26.34 -7.79 -1.28
N ILE A 307 -26.12 -6.56 -0.86
CA ILE A 307 -25.96 -6.17 0.54
C ILE A 307 -27.12 -6.71 1.36
N GLY A 308 -26.82 -7.61 2.31
CA GLY A 308 -27.80 -8.16 3.25
C GLY A 308 -29.03 -8.82 2.63
N GLY A 309 -28.99 -9.20 1.35
CA GLY A 309 -30.16 -9.74 0.64
C GLY A 309 -31.23 -8.70 0.28
N GLN A 310 -30.95 -7.41 0.41
CA GLN A 310 -31.91 -6.32 0.24
C GLN A 310 -31.95 -5.73 -1.18
N GLY A 311 -31.13 -6.24 -2.10
CA GLY A 311 -31.05 -5.74 -3.48
C GLY A 311 -30.27 -4.43 -3.64
N LEU A 312 -29.50 -4.03 -2.63
CA LEU A 312 -28.56 -2.90 -2.68
C LEU A 312 -27.17 -3.41 -3.12
N ASP A 313 -26.51 -2.71 -4.05
CA ASP A 313 -25.16 -3.01 -4.55
C ASP A 313 -24.27 -1.81 -4.20
N LEU A 314 -23.03 -2.04 -3.76
CA LEU A 314 -22.03 -0.98 -3.59
C LEU A 314 -21.69 -0.32 -4.93
N TRP A 315 -22.00 -1.01 -6.04
CA TRP A 315 -21.93 -0.48 -7.40
C TRP A 315 -23.19 0.29 -7.80
N ASP A 316 -23.03 1.56 -8.13
CA ASP A 316 -24.06 2.37 -8.77
C ASP A 316 -24.03 2.12 -10.30
N GLU A 317 -25.08 1.51 -10.85
CA GLU A 317 -25.16 1.18 -12.29
C GLU A 317 -25.24 2.42 -13.19
N ALA A 318 -25.86 3.50 -12.71
CA ALA A 318 -25.97 4.74 -13.48
C ALA A 318 -24.59 5.38 -13.64
N ASP A 319 -23.91 5.58 -12.51
CA ASP A 319 -22.58 6.19 -12.47
C ASP A 319 -21.46 5.24 -12.93
N GLY A 320 -21.66 3.92 -12.81
CA GLY A 320 -20.62 2.93 -13.07
C GLY A 320 -19.44 3.06 -12.12
N PHE A 321 -19.72 3.21 -10.83
CA PHE A 321 -18.70 3.39 -9.80
C PHE A 321 -19.11 2.70 -8.51
N TYR A 322 -18.12 2.39 -7.68
CA TYR A 322 -18.35 1.92 -6.32
C TYR A 322 -18.40 3.08 -5.35
N TYR A 323 -19.35 3.06 -4.42
CA TYR A 323 -19.53 4.05 -3.38
C TYR A 323 -19.78 3.37 -2.03
N ASP A 324 -19.45 4.08 -0.95
CA ASP A 324 -19.93 3.70 0.39
C ASP A 324 -21.43 3.93 0.49
N ILE A 325 -22.11 3.17 1.34
CA ILE A 325 -23.55 3.33 1.59
C ILE A 325 -23.77 3.63 3.07
N LEU A 326 -24.41 4.77 3.33
CA LEU A 326 -24.86 5.16 4.65
C LEU A 326 -26.27 4.63 4.88
N HIS A 327 -26.47 3.83 5.92
CA HIS A 327 -27.79 3.36 6.36
C HIS A 327 -28.22 4.20 7.56
N CYS A 328 -29.32 4.95 7.42
CA CYS A 328 -29.85 5.79 8.49
C CYS A 328 -31.02 5.09 9.19
N ASP A 329 -30.92 4.85 10.49
CA ASP A 329 -31.98 4.24 11.27
C ASP A 329 -33.12 5.26 11.50
N SER A 330 -34.36 4.87 11.24
CA SER A 330 -35.52 5.72 11.50
C SER A 330 -35.93 5.63 12.98
N SER A 331 -36.15 6.79 13.61
CA SER A 331 -36.59 6.91 15.01
C SER A 331 -37.96 6.28 15.30
N ASP A 332 -38.78 6.03 14.28
CA ASP A 332 -40.13 5.45 14.41
C ASP A 332 -40.19 3.95 14.05
N GLY A 333 -39.05 3.28 13.87
CA GLY A 333 -39.00 1.87 13.44
C GLY A 333 -39.47 1.64 11.99
N GLY A 334 -39.58 2.72 11.22
CA GLY A 334 -39.85 2.71 9.78
C GLY A 334 -38.59 2.44 8.94
N ARG A 335 -38.79 2.28 7.63
CA ARG A 335 -37.78 1.87 6.64
C ARG A 335 -36.49 2.72 6.76
N CYS A 336 -35.36 2.06 7.00
CA CYS A 336 -34.01 2.64 6.95
C CYS A 336 -33.77 3.23 5.55
N GLU A 337 -33.38 4.51 5.47
CA GLU A 337 -33.01 5.14 4.19
C GLU A 337 -31.52 4.88 3.94
N SER A 338 -31.22 4.14 2.87
CA SER A 338 -29.86 3.90 2.42
C SER A 338 -29.43 4.96 1.41
N ILE A 339 -28.37 5.69 1.73
CA ILE A 339 -27.86 6.82 0.95
C ILE A 339 -26.49 6.45 0.37
N PRO A 340 -26.34 6.35 -0.96
CA PRO A 340 -25.03 6.20 -1.60
C PRO A 340 -24.22 7.49 -1.43
N LEU A 341 -23.04 7.39 -0.83
CA LEU A 341 -22.11 8.50 -0.70
C LEU A 341 -21.33 8.66 -2.01
N ARG A 342 -21.91 9.42 -2.96
CA ARG A 342 -21.39 9.61 -4.33
C ARG A 342 -20.13 10.49 -4.41
N VAL A 343 -19.12 10.15 -3.62
CA VAL A 343 -17.78 10.72 -3.65
C VAL A 343 -16.91 9.86 -4.55
N ARG A 344 -16.47 10.42 -5.68
CA ARG A 344 -15.56 9.74 -6.62
C ARG A 344 -14.14 9.80 -6.08
N SER A 345 -13.80 8.87 -5.20
CA SER A 345 -12.46 8.73 -4.61
C SER A 345 -11.83 7.38 -4.93
N LEU A 346 -10.59 7.18 -4.47
CA LEU A 346 -9.90 5.89 -4.53
C LEU A 346 -10.70 4.75 -3.90
N VAL A 347 -11.61 5.03 -2.95
CA VAL A 347 -12.52 4.04 -2.36
C VAL A 347 -13.22 3.23 -3.45
N GLY A 348 -13.70 3.90 -4.50
CA GLY A 348 -14.36 3.23 -5.63
C GLY A 348 -13.43 2.53 -6.62
N LEU A 349 -12.11 2.71 -6.47
CA LEU A 349 -11.07 2.04 -7.25
C LEU A 349 -10.41 0.87 -6.50
N VAL A 350 -10.50 0.81 -5.16
CA VAL A 350 -9.97 -0.30 -4.33
C VAL A 350 -10.43 -1.70 -4.82
N PRO A 351 -11.65 -1.90 -5.36
CA PRO A 351 -12.04 -3.20 -5.93
C PRO A 351 -11.11 -3.72 -7.04
N LEU A 352 -10.31 -2.87 -7.69
CA LEU A 352 -9.26 -3.29 -8.65
C LEU A 352 -8.16 -4.12 -8.01
N PHE A 353 -7.92 -3.97 -6.70
CA PHE A 353 -6.84 -4.69 -6.01
C PHE A 353 -7.15 -6.17 -5.78
N ALA A 354 -8.44 -6.54 -5.77
CA ALA A 354 -8.86 -7.92 -5.62
C ALA A 354 -8.80 -8.64 -6.98
N VAL A 355 -7.60 -9.11 -7.34
CA VAL A 355 -7.34 -9.87 -8.56
C VAL A 355 -6.31 -10.98 -8.31
N GLU A 356 -6.61 -12.19 -8.75
CA GLU A 356 -5.69 -13.32 -8.78
C GLU A 356 -5.96 -14.19 -10.02
N THR A 357 -4.90 -14.80 -10.56
CA THR A 357 -4.96 -15.68 -11.73
C THR A 357 -4.45 -17.08 -11.39
N LEU A 358 -5.24 -18.10 -11.72
CA LEU A 358 -4.90 -19.50 -11.49
C LEU A 358 -4.70 -20.21 -12.83
N GLY A 359 -3.54 -20.83 -13.05
CA GLY A 359 -3.26 -21.56 -14.29
C GLY A 359 -3.76 -23.01 -14.23
N SER A 360 -4.29 -23.53 -15.34
CA SER A 360 -4.78 -24.91 -15.41
C SER A 360 -3.74 -25.95 -14.96
N ALA A 361 -2.47 -25.78 -15.36
CA ALA A 361 -1.38 -26.68 -14.96
C ALA A 361 -1.08 -26.67 -13.44
N GLN A 362 -1.39 -25.57 -12.75
CA GLN A 362 -1.27 -25.48 -11.28
C GLN A 362 -2.42 -26.24 -10.61
N LEU A 363 -3.64 -26.10 -11.15
CA LEU A 363 -4.84 -26.78 -10.66
C LEU A 363 -4.76 -28.30 -10.83
N GLU A 364 -4.22 -28.79 -11.96
CA GLU A 364 -3.99 -30.21 -12.21
C GLU A 364 -3.12 -30.89 -11.15
N ARG A 365 -2.23 -30.12 -10.51
CA ARG A 365 -1.34 -30.61 -9.44
C ARG A 365 -1.95 -30.55 -8.04
N LEU A 366 -3.16 -30.01 -7.91
CA LEU A 366 -3.88 -29.80 -6.65
C LEU A 366 -5.28 -30.44 -6.73
N PRO A 367 -5.37 -31.78 -6.74
CA PRO A 367 -6.61 -32.49 -7.05
C PRO A 367 -7.70 -32.31 -6.00
N ALA A 368 -7.36 -32.15 -4.71
CA ALA A 368 -8.36 -31.97 -3.66
C ALA A 368 -8.97 -30.56 -3.73
N PHE A 369 -8.12 -29.53 -3.91
CA PHE A 369 -8.57 -28.16 -4.14
C PHE A 369 -9.43 -28.07 -5.40
N SER A 370 -8.96 -28.62 -6.53
CA SER A 370 -9.69 -28.60 -7.80
C SER A 370 -11.05 -29.29 -7.70
N ALA A 371 -11.12 -30.45 -7.05
CA ALA A 371 -12.39 -31.14 -6.83
C ALA A 371 -13.36 -30.33 -5.96
N ARG A 372 -12.87 -29.67 -4.90
CA ARG A 372 -13.69 -28.84 -4.02
C ARG A 372 -14.19 -27.58 -4.72
N MET A 373 -13.32 -26.93 -5.48
CA MET A 373 -13.64 -25.78 -6.32
C MET A 373 -14.72 -26.13 -7.36
N ASP A 374 -14.56 -27.24 -8.10
CA ASP A 374 -15.55 -27.71 -9.08
C ASP A 374 -16.89 -28.03 -8.44
N TRP A 375 -16.87 -28.65 -7.25
CA TRP A 375 -18.08 -28.87 -6.46
C TRP A 375 -18.75 -27.54 -6.13
N PHE A 376 -18.01 -26.58 -5.60
CA PHE A 376 -18.58 -25.30 -5.18
C PHE A 376 -19.18 -24.54 -6.37
N LEU A 377 -18.46 -24.46 -7.50
CA LEU A 377 -18.95 -23.79 -8.70
C LEU A 377 -20.23 -24.43 -9.25
N ARG A 378 -20.38 -25.75 -9.12
CA ARG A 378 -21.58 -26.49 -9.57
C ARG A 378 -22.77 -26.30 -8.64
N TYR A 379 -22.55 -26.33 -7.32
CA TYR A 379 -23.63 -26.32 -6.34
C TYR A 379 -23.95 -24.93 -5.77
N ARG A 380 -23.12 -23.92 -6.04
CA ARG A 380 -23.35 -22.50 -5.74
C ARG A 380 -23.27 -21.63 -6.99
N PRO A 381 -24.13 -21.87 -8.00
CA PRO A 381 -24.11 -21.11 -9.25
C PRO A 381 -24.38 -19.61 -9.04
N ASP A 382 -25.10 -19.26 -7.97
CA ASP A 382 -25.36 -17.89 -7.52
C ASP A 382 -24.06 -17.12 -7.24
N LEU A 383 -23.11 -17.76 -6.56
CA LEU A 383 -21.79 -17.17 -6.27
C LEU A 383 -20.79 -17.41 -7.40
N ALA A 384 -20.87 -18.54 -8.09
CA ALA A 384 -20.01 -18.83 -9.24
C ALA A 384 -20.20 -17.80 -10.37
N ALA A 385 -21.42 -17.31 -10.58
CA ALA A 385 -21.68 -16.21 -11.51
C ALA A 385 -20.93 -14.92 -11.14
N LEU A 386 -20.48 -14.77 -9.89
CA LEU A 386 -19.77 -13.62 -9.33
C LEU A 386 -18.24 -13.69 -9.47
N VAL A 387 -17.67 -14.80 -9.95
CA VAL A 387 -16.22 -14.98 -10.16
C VAL A 387 -15.88 -15.72 -11.47
N SER A 388 -15.54 -14.91 -12.48
CA SER A 388 -15.39 -15.16 -13.93
C SER A 388 -16.36 -16.13 -14.59
N ARG A 389 -16.29 -16.21 -15.92
CA ARG A 389 -16.70 -17.42 -16.61
C ARG A 389 -15.57 -18.39 -16.31
N TRP A 390 -15.63 -19.11 -15.19
CA TRP A 390 -14.59 -20.08 -14.84
C TRP A 390 -14.27 -21.02 -16.01
N GLN A 391 -15.30 -21.34 -16.80
CA GLN A 391 -15.24 -22.15 -18.02
C GLN A 391 -14.62 -21.42 -19.24
N THR A 392 -14.27 -20.15 -19.14
CA THR A 392 -13.59 -19.37 -20.19
C THR A 392 -12.17 -19.08 -19.73
N GLU A 393 -11.26 -19.90 -20.23
CA GLU A 393 -9.83 -19.69 -20.12
C GLU A 393 -9.42 -18.37 -20.78
N GLY A 394 -8.61 -17.59 -20.07
CA GLY A 394 -7.96 -16.40 -20.61
C GLY A 394 -6.69 -16.74 -21.38
N ALA A 395 -5.83 -15.74 -21.58
CA ALA A 395 -4.51 -15.95 -22.16
C ALA A 395 -3.73 -17.02 -21.37
N GLY A 396 -3.15 -17.99 -22.08
CA GLY A 396 -2.33 -19.04 -21.45
C GLY A 396 -3.07 -19.97 -20.48
N SER A 397 -4.36 -20.26 -20.72
CA SER A 397 -5.18 -21.16 -19.89
C SER A 397 -5.23 -20.74 -18.42
N GLN A 398 -5.39 -19.43 -18.20
CA GLN A 398 -5.57 -18.84 -16.88
C GLN A 398 -7.05 -18.67 -16.54
N HIS A 399 -7.40 -18.84 -15.27
CA HIS A 399 -8.70 -18.52 -14.71
C HIS A 399 -8.61 -17.26 -13.84
N LEU A 400 -9.57 -16.35 -13.98
CA LEU A 400 -9.61 -15.08 -13.25
C LEU A 400 -10.48 -15.18 -11.99
N LEU A 401 -9.92 -14.77 -10.85
CA LEU A 401 -10.64 -14.46 -9.63
C LEU A 401 -10.55 -12.95 -9.39
N SER A 402 -11.67 -12.23 -9.55
CA SER A 402 -11.73 -10.79 -9.27
C SER A 402 -13.14 -10.30 -8.97
N LEU A 403 -13.23 -9.23 -8.18
CA LEU A 403 -14.46 -8.47 -7.95
C LEU A 403 -14.96 -7.77 -9.23
N LEU A 404 -14.04 -7.43 -10.14
CA LEU A 404 -14.35 -6.67 -11.35
C LEU A 404 -14.27 -7.53 -12.60
N ARG A 405 -15.22 -7.32 -13.53
CA ARG A 405 -15.22 -8.00 -14.83
C ARG A 405 -15.67 -7.11 -15.97
N GLY A 406 -15.08 -7.35 -17.14
CA GLY A 406 -15.56 -6.88 -18.43
C GLY A 406 -16.01 -5.42 -18.41
N HIS A 407 -17.33 -5.21 -18.51
CA HIS A 407 -17.93 -3.87 -18.58
C HIS A 407 -17.68 -3.00 -17.33
N ARG A 408 -17.76 -3.55 -16.10
CA ARG A 408 -17.52 -2.77 -14.86
C ARG A 408 -16.06 -2.33 -14.80
N MET A 409 -15.13 -3.21 -15.16
CA MET A 409 -13.70 -2.88 -15.24
C MET A 409 -13.44 -1.79 -16.29
N LYS A 410 -14.00 -1.89 -17.50
CA LYS A 410 -13.87 -0.83 -18.52
C LYS A 410 -14.45 0.50 -18.04
N ARG A 411 -15.58 0.50 -17.32
CA ARG A 411 -16.18 1.71 -16.73
C ARG A 411 -15.26 2.36 -15.70
N LEU A 412 -14.70 1.58 -14.77
CA LEU A 412 -13.74 2.09 -13.78
C LEU A 412 -12.46 2.61 -14.44
N LEU A 413 -11.86 1.84 -15.35
CA LEU A 413 -10.63 2.25 -16.04
C LEU A 413 -10.85 3.52 -16.87
N ARG A 414 -11.99 3.64 -17.56
CA ARG A 414 -12.34 4.87 -18.28
C ARG A 414 -12.32 6.09 -17.35
N ARG A 415 -12.88 5.98 -16.15
CA ARG A 415 -12.87 7.09 -15.19
C ARG A 415 -11.49 7.33 -14.58
N MET A 416 -10.79 6.24 -14.21
CA MET A 416 -9.46 6.30 -13.60
C MET A 416 -8.42 6.93 -14.55
N LEU A 417 -8.54 6.68 -15.85
CA LEU A 417 -7.62 7.12 -16.90
C LEU A 417 -8.05 8.43 -17.57
N ASP A 418 -9.08 9.12 -17.05
CA ASP A 418 -9.52 10.43 -17.52
C ASP A 418 -8.76 11.55 -16.80
N GLU A 419 -8.11 12.43 -17.56
CA GLU A 419 -7.30 13.52 -17.00
C GLU A 419 -8.13 14.63 -16.34
N THR A 420 -9.42 14.72 -16.67
CA THR A 420 -10.39 15.60 -16.02
C THR A 420 -10.98 14.99 -14.74
N GLU A 421 -10.69 13.71 -14.47
CA GLU A 421 -11.06 13.00 -13.25
C GLU A 421 -9.80 12.60 -12.46
N PHE A 422 -9.37 11.34 -12.55
CA PHE A 422 -8.34 10.80 -11.68
C PHE A 422 -6.92 10.88 -12.25
N LEU A 423 -6.74 10.87 -13.57
CA LEU A 423 -5.41 10.73 -14.17
C LEU A 423 -4.64 12.07 -14.12
N SER A 424 -3.60 12.11 -13.28
CA SER A 424 -2.63 13.20 -13.21
C SER A 424 -1.45 12.93 -14.15
N PRO A 425 -0.69 13.95 -14.58
CA PRO A 425 0.63 13.74 -15.20
C PRO A 425 1.61 12.91 -14.35
N TYR A 426 1.32 12.74 -13.06
CA TYR A 426 2.19 12.11 -12.06
C TYR A 426 1.63 10.84 -11.41
N GLY A 427 0.44 10.37 -11.81
CA GLY A 427 -0.20 9.17 -11.26
C GLY A 427 -1.72 9.30 -11.19
N VAL A 428 -2.36 8.45 -10.39
CA VAL A 428 -3.81 8.50 -10.10
C VAL A 428 -4.02 9.31 -8.83
N ARG A 429 -4.88 10.33 -8.91
CA ARG A 429 -5.30 11.19 -7.79
C ARG A 429 -6.12 10.42 -6.77
N ALA A 430 -6.06 10.82 -5.50
CA ALA A 430 -6.86 10.20 -4.45
C ALA A 430 -8.37 10.51 -4.54
N LEU A 431 -8.71 11.67 -5.10
CA LEU A 431 -10.08 12.12 -5.39
C LEU A 431 -10.16 12.61 -6.83
N SER A 432 -11.27 12.32 -7.51
CA SER A 432 -11.54 12.80 -8.86
C SER A 432 -11.55 14.33 -8.89
N LYS A 433 -10.83 14.91 -9.86
CA LYS A 433 -10.82 16.34 -10.15
C LYS A 433 -12.20 16.89 -10.57
N TYR A 434 -13.14 16.02 -10.93
CA TYR A 434 -14.55 16.36 -11.09
C TYR A 434 -15.11 17.17 -9.90
N HIS A 435 -14.67 16.85 -8.68
CA HIS A 435 -15.14 17.52 -7.46
C HIS A 435 -14.57 18.93 -7.23
N ASP A 436 -13.71 19.42 -8.12
CA ASP A 436 -13.31 20.83 -8.17
C ASP A 436 -14.49 21.70 -8.65
N ALA A 437 -15.11 21.31 -9.77
CA ALA A 437 -16.28 21.99 -10.32
C ALA A 437 -17.59 21.54 -9.66
N GLN A 438 -17.68 20.28 -9.19
CA GLN A 438 -18.89 19.69 -8.63
C GLN A 438 -18.62 19.06 -7.25
N PRO A 439 -18.43 19.87 -6.19
CA PRO A 439 -18.23 19.36 -4.84
C PRO A 439 -19.40 18.49 -4.40
N TYR A 440 -19.10 17.35 -3.77
CA TYR A 440 -20.16 16.52 -3.17
C TYR A 440 -20.67 17.19 -1.89
N ARG A 441 -21.99 17.29 -1.74
CA ARG A 441 -22.66 17.89 -0.57
C ARG A 441 -23.70 16.93 -0.03
N LEU A 442 -23.71 16.77 1.30
CA LEU A 442 -24.68 15.97 2.03
C LEU A 442 -25.20 16.76 3.23
N GLU A 443 -26.50 16.95 3.31
CA GLU A 443 -27.17 17.52 4.48
C GLU A 443 -27.59 16.38 5.40
N LEU A 444 -27.01 16.31 6.60
CA LEU A 444 -27.26 15.22 7.54
C LEU A 444 -27.14 15.72 8.99
N GLY A 445 -28.02 15.29 9.88
CA GLY A 445 -27.96 15.67 11.30
C GLY A 445 -28.04 17.19 11.56
N GLY A 446 -28.63 17.96 10.64
CA GLY A 446 -28.72 19.43 10.73
C GLY A 446 -27.44 20.17 10.33
N ALA A 447 -26.45 19.48 9.74
CA ALA A 447 -25.21 20.08 9.24
C ALA A 447 -24.96 19.73 7.76
N ALA A 448 -24.33 20.67 7.06
CA ALA A 448 -23.89 20.49 5.69
C ALA A 448 -22.45 19.94 5.66
N HIS A 449 -22.28 18.73 5.12
CA HIS A 449 -20.98 18.12 4.88
C HIS A 449 -20.58 18.29 3.42
N THR A 450 -19.35 18.73 3.15
CA THR A 450 -18.84 18.95 1.79
C THR A 450 -17.49 18.28 1.56
N VAL A 451 -17.36 17.60 0.43
CA VAL A 451 -16.09 17.05 -0.07
C VAL A 451 -15.72 17.77 -1.38
N ARG A 452 -14.55 18.39 -1.40
CA ARG A 452 -13.97 19.15 -2.52
C ARG A 452 -12.65 18.54 -2.96
N TYR A 453 -12.30 18.74 -4.23
CA TYR A 453 -10.96 18.44 -4.73
C TYR A 453 -9.94 19.43 -4.17
N LEU A 454 -8.91 18.88 -3.52
CA LEU A 454 -7.80 19.60 -2.90
C LEU A 454 -6.51 18.92 -3.36
N PRO A 455 -5.80 19.46 -4.37
CA PRO A 455 -4.67 18.77 -4.98
C PRO A 455 -3.43 18.68 -4.08
N GLY A 456 -3.31 19.52 -3.05
CA GLY A 456 -2.17 19.56 -2.13
C GLY A 456 -2.59 19.37 -0.68
N GLU A 457 -2.46 20.41 0.12
CA GLU A 457 -2.77 20.42 1.55
C GLU A 457 -4.29 20.34 1.81
N SER A 458 -4.67 19.75 2.96
CA SER A 458 -6.07 19.69 3.43
C SER A 458 -6.57 21.08 3.86
N ASP A 459 -7.86 21.38 3.61
CA ASP A 459 -8.56 22.57 4.10
C ASP A 459 -9.25 22.34 5.46
N SER A 460 -9.07 21.15 6.05
CA SER A 460 -9.69 20.73 7.31
C SER A 460 -8.67 20.10 8.26
N GLY A 461 -8.95 20.21 9.57
CA GLY A 461 -8.15 19.59 10.64
C GLY A 461 -8.58 18.16 11.00
N LEU A 462 -9.43 17.51 10.20
CA LEU A 462 -9.77 16.10 10.37
C LEU A 462 -8.47 15.27 10.45
N PHE A 463 -8.30 14.51 11.53
CA PHE A 463 -7.09 13.71 11.82
C PHE A 463 -5.78 14.51 12.00
N GLY A 464 -5.85 15.76 12.47
CA GLY A 464 -4.66 16.46 12.99
C GLY A 464 -3.88 17.31 11.99
N GLY A 465 -4.27 17.33 10.70
CA GLY A 465 -3.77 18.28 9.70
C GLY A 465 -2.49 17.89 8.97
N ASN A 466 -2.28 18.54 7.82
CA ASN A 466 -1.30 18.31 6.73
C ASN A 466 -1.42 17.03 5.89
N SER A 467 -1.95 15.90 6.37
CA SER A 467 -2.27 14.76 5.47
C SER A 467 -3.53 15.03 4.65
N ASN A 468 -3.57 14.60 3.39
CA ASN A 468 -4.72 14.84 2.52
C ASN A 468 -4.93 13.74 1.45
N TRP A 469 -6.09 13.09 1.52
CA TRP A 469 -6.58 12.10 0.56
C TRP A 469 -7.63 12.66 -0.42
N ARG A 470 -7.90 13.96 -0.40
CA ARG A 470 -8.92 14.61 -1.25
C ARG A 470 -8.39 15.17 -2.57
N GLY A 471 -7.34 14.58 -3.12
CA GLY A 471 -6.83 14.99 -4.43
C GLY A 471 -5.36 14.68 -4.76
N PRO A 472 -4.43 14.61 -3.79
CA PRO A 472 -3.04 14.33 -4.08
C PRO A 472 -2.80 12.92 -4.64
N VAL A 473 -1.60 12.70 -5.18
CA VAL A 473 -1.10 11.40 -5.65
C VAL A 473 -0.31 10.75 -4.51
N TRP A 474 -0.69 9.52 -4.15
CA TRP A 474 -0.04 8.73 -3.11
C TRP A 474 0.63 7.50 -3.74
N MET A 475 1.90 7.28 -3.44
CA MET A 475 2.69 6.17 -3.97
C MET A 475 2.09 4.77 -3.67
N PRO A 476 1.65 4.43 -2.43
CA PRO A 476 1.26 3.05 -2.10
C PRO A 476 0.06 2.55 -2.91
N VAL A 477 -1.01 3.35 -2.97
CA VAL A 477 -2.23 3.00 -3.74
C VAL A 477 -1.98 2.99 -5.25
N ASN A 478 -1.11 3.87 -5.75
CA ASN A 478 -0.71 3.87 -7.16
C ASN A 478 0.11 2.63 -7.51
N TYR A 479 1.00 2.20 -6.63
CA TYR A 479 1.75 0.95 -6.81
C TYR A 479 0.81 -0.25 -6.83
N LEU A 480 -0.18 -0.31 -5.94
CA LEU A 480 -1.21 -1.36 -5.97
C LEU A 480 -2.01 -1.36 -7.27
N LEU A 481 -2.36 -0.19 -7.83
CA LEU A 481 -3.02 -0.10 -9.14
C LEU A 481 -2.13 -0.68 -10.26
N VAL A 482 -0.84 -0.34 -10.27
CA VAL A 482 0.14 -0.87 -11.22
C VAL A 482 0.25 -2.40 -11.11
N ASP A 483 0.43 -2.93 -9.90
CA ASP A 483 0.52 -4.38 -9.64
C ASP A 483 -0.76 -5.11 -10.10
N SER A 484 -1.92 -4.56 -9.77
CA SER A 484 -3.22 -5.15 -10.11
C SER A 484 -3.47 -5.16 -11.62
N LEU A 485 -3.14 -4.07 -12.33
CA LEU A 485 -3.26 -3.99 -13.79
C LEU A 485 -2.38 -5.03 -14.51
N ARG A 486 -1.19 -5.30 -13.98
CA ARG A 486 -0.30 -6.35 -14.49
C ARG A 486 -0.93 -7.73 -14.28
N ARG A 487 -1.49 -8.01 -13.10
CA ARG A 487 -2.22 -9.27 -12.83
C ARG A 487 -3.45 -9.45 -13.73
N PHE A 488 -4.20 -8.38 -13.98
CA PHE A 488 -5.31 -8.44 -14.93
C PHE A 488 -4.82 -8.70 -16.36
N HIS A 489 -3.68 -8.13 -16.76
CA HIS A 489 -3.08 -8.40 -18.07
C HIS A 489 -2.72 -9.88 -18.24
N ASP A 490 -2.22 -10.55 -17.20
CA ASP A 490 -1.87 -11.97 -17.27
C ASP A 490 -3.07 -12.87 -17.64
N TYR A 491 -4.31 -12.45 -17.32
CA TYR A 491 -5.53 -13.12 -17.77
C TYR A 491 -6.04 -12.61 -19.13
N TYR A 492 -6.16 -11.29 -19.29
CA TYR A 492 -6.84 -10.69 -20.44
C TYR A 492 -5.96 -10.59 -21.70
N GLY A 493 -4.64 -10.64 -21.54
CA GLY A 493 -3.66 -10.51 -22.61
C GLY A 493 -3.70 -9.16 -23.33
N ASP A 494 -3.14 -9.14 -24.54
CA ASP A 494 -2.96 -7.93 -25.34
C ASP A 494 -4.23 -7.45 -26.04
N GLU A 495 -5.26 -8.30 -26.13
CA GLU A 495 -6.52 -8.00 -26.84
C GLU A 495 -7.48 -7.13 -26.01
N PHE A 496 -7.31 -7.09 -24.68
CA PHE A 496 -8.13 -6.23 -23.83
C PHE A 496 -7.59 -4.81 -23.85
N LEU A 497 -8.17 -4.02 -24.75
CA LEU A 497 -7.78 -2.63 -24.97
C LEU A 497 -8.72 -1.66 -24.24
N VAL A 498 -8.12 -0.63 -23.66
CA VAL A 498 -8.78 0.53 -23.03
C VAL A 498 -8.08 1.81 -23.49
N GLU A 499 -8.86 2.86 -23.64
CA GLU A 499 -8.34 4.18 -24.02
C GLU A 499 -7.54 4.80 -22.88
N CYS A 500 -6.30 5.22 -23.15
CA CYS A 500 -5.40 5.79 -22.16
C CYS A 500 -4.50 6.88 -22.77
N PRO A 501 -4.67 8.16 -22.40
CA PRO A 501 -5.73 8.70 -21.54
C PRO A 501 -7.14 8.53 -22.15
N THR A 502 -8.18 8.53 -21.32
CA THR A 502 -9.56 8.54 -21.82
C THR A 502 -9.84 9.78 -22.66
N GLY A 503 -10.48 9.60 -23.82
CA GLY A 503 -10.72 10.66 -24.81
C GLY A 503 -9.54 10.95 -25.76
N SER A 504 -8.41 10.25 -25.65
CA SER A 504 -7.22 10.46 -26.50
C SER A 504 -7.24 9.74 -27.86
N GLY A 505 -8.14 8.79 -28.06
CA GLY A 505 -8.14 7.83 -29.18
C GLY A 505 -7.06 6.75 -29.10
N THR A 506 -6.15 6.81 -28.13
CA THR A 506 -5.04 5.85 -27.98
C THR A 506 -5.48 4.65 -27.16
N LEU A 507 -5.52 3.48 -27.79
CA LEU A 507 -5.88 2.22 -27.13
C LEU A 507 -4.63 1.48 -26.65
N LEU A 508 -4.58 1.17 -25.36
CA LEU A 508 -3.49 0.43 -24.71
C LEU A 508 -4.05 -0.82 -24.03
N ASN A 509 -3.23 -1.87 -23.95
CA ASN A 509 -3.51 -3.02 -23.10
C ASN A 509 -3.18 -2.72 -21.62
N LEU A 510 -3.62 -3.58 -20.69
CA LEU A 510 -3.48 -3.33 -19.26
C LEU A 510 -2.02 -3.26 -18.77
N ARG A 511 -1.09 -3.98 -19.41
CA ARG A 511 0.34 -3.90 -19.09
C ARG A 511 0.94 -2.57 -19.54
N GLN A 512 0.59 -2.11 -20.74
CA GLN A 512 1.00 -0.79 -21.24
C GLN A 512 0.44 0.34 -20.37
N ILE A 513 -0.78 0.21 -19.87
CA ILE A 513 -1.36 1.17 -18.92
C ILE A 513 -0.60 1.16 -17.60
N ALA A 514 -0.27 -0.02 -17.06
CA ALA A 514 0.55 -0.14 -15.85
C ALA A 514 1.95 0.50 -16.03
N ASP A 515 2.56 0.31 -17.19
CA ASP A 515 3.85 0.90 -17.54
C ASP A 515 3.76 2.43 -17.71
N GLU A 516 2.67 2.96 -18.25
CA GLU A 516 2.43 4.41 -18.31
C GLU A 516 2.23 5.02 -16.92
N LEU A 517 1.45 4.38 -16.04
CA LEU A 517 1.29 4.84 -14.65
C LEU A 517 2.63 4.79 -13.89
N SER A 518 3.40 3.71 -14.04
CA SER A 518 4.75 3.58 -13.46
C SER A 518 5.67 4.70 -13.96
N SER A 519 5.63 4.97 -15.26
CA SER A 519 6.36 6.06 -15.90
C SER A 519 5.98 7.43 -15.31
N ARG A 520 4.68 7.70 -15.12
CA ARG A 520 4.18 8.95 -14.49
C ARG A 520 4.67 9.12 -13.05
N LEU A 521 4.65 8.06 -12.26
CA LEU A 521 5.16 8.09 -10.87
C LEU A 521 6.67 8.34 -10.83
N CYS A 522 7.45 7.69 -11.70
CA CYS A 522 8.89 7.92 -11.81
C CYS A 522 9.23 9.36 -12.25
N ARG A 523 8.39 10.00 -13.08
CA ARG A 523 8.59 11.41 -13.50
C ARG A 523 8.65 12.39 -12.32
N LEU A 524 8.08 12.07 -11.16
CA LEU A 524 8.18 12.90 -9.95
C LEU A 524 9.64 13.17 -9.56
N PHE A 525 10.53 12.21 -9.81
CA PHE A 525 11.92 12.25 -9.36
C PHE A 525 12.92 12.49 -10.48
N LEU A 526 12.50 12.42 -11.73
CA LEU A 526 13.37 12.52 -12.90
C LEU A 526 13.41 13.96 -13.42
N PRO A 527 14.53 14.38 -14.04
CA PRO A 527 14.65 15.73 -14.55
C PRO A 527 13.74 15.91 -15.77
N THR A 528 13.05 17.04 -15.81
CA THR A 528 12.31 17.52 -16.98
C THR A 528 13.27 18.14 -18.00
N ALA A 529 12.75 18.56 -19.15
CA ALA A 529 13.57 19.17 -20.21
C ALA A 529 14.31 20.45 -19.77
N ASP A 530 13.79 21.18 -18.79
CA ASP A 530 14.42 22.35 -18.17
C ASP A 530 15.30 22.00 -16.96
N GLY A 531 15.52 20.71 -16.69
CA GLY A 531 16.38 20.21 -15.60
C GLY A 531 15.73 20.21 -14.21
N SER A 532 14.49 20.68 -14.08
CA SER A 532 13.76 20.63 -12.81
C SER A 532 13.26 19.23 -12.47
N ARG A 533 12.95 18.95 -11.21
CA ARG A 533 12.30 17.70 -10.78
C ARG A 533 10.96 18.04 -10.14
N PRO A 534 9.82 17.53 -10.65
CA PRO A 534 8.50 17.90 -10.13
C PRO A 534 8.36 17.73 -8.62
N GLY A 535 8.87 16.63 -8.06
CA GLY A 535 8.84 16.33 -6.63
C GLY A 535 9.53 17.36 -5.74
N LEU A 536 10.54 18.08 -6.27
CA LEU A 536 11.23 19.15 -5.55
C LEU A 536 10.51 20.51 -5.61
N GLY A 537 9.45 20.61 -6.43
CA GLY A 537 8.66 21.82 -6.60
C GLY A 537 9.42 22.96 -7.26
N ASP A 538 8.88 24.17 -7.11
CA ASP A 538 9.35 25.36 -7.85
C ASP A 538 10.34 26.23 -7.06
N HIS A 539 10.76 25.82 -5.86
CA HIS A 539 11.66 26.64 -5.06
C HIS A 539 13.02 26.81 -5.76
N PRO A 540 13.51 28.05 -6.01
CA PRO A 540 14.69 28.30 -6.85
C PRO A 540 15.94 27.50 -6.45
N ARG A 541 16.13 27.30 -5.13
CA ARG A 541 17.23 26.48 -4.58
C ARG A 541 17.22 25.05 -5.14
N PHE A 542 16.08 24.36 -5.09
CA PHE A 542 16.00 22.98 -5.56
C PHE A 542 15.84 22.87 -7.08
N ARG A 543 15.47 23.96 -7.75
CA ARG A 543 15.29 23.98 -9.20
C ARG A 543 16.59 24.30 -9.98
N GLN A 544 17.38 25.25 -9.49
CA GLN A 544 18.46 25.86 -10.28
C GLN A 544 19.83 25.72 -9.65
N ASP A 545 19.91 25.62 -8.32
CA ASP A 545 21.20 25.59 -7.63
C ASP A 545 21.90 24.24 -7.88
N PRO A 546 23.10 24.24 -8.48
CA PRO A 546 23.85 23.00 -8.77
C PRO A 546 24.21 22.20 -7.51
N HIS A 547 24.17 22.83 -6.32
CA HIS A 547 24.42 22.15 -5.05
C HIS A 547 23.18 21.46 -4.47
N PHE A 548 21.97 21.75 -4.95
CA PHE A 548 20.72 21.23 -4.36
C PHE A 548 19.81 20.50 -5.33
N ARG A 549 19.88 20.79 -6.64
CA ARG A 549 18.96 20.25 -7.64
C ARG A 549 18.98 18.72 -7.80
N ASP A 550 20.07 18.08 -7.36
CA ASP A 550 20.26 16.63 -7.43
C ASP A 550 20.11 15.94 -6.06
N HIS A 551 19.79 16.70 -5.00
CA HIS A 551 19.43 16.18 -3.69
C HIS A 551 17.92 15.87 -3.65
N LEU A 552 17.61 14.61 -3.96
CA LEU A 552 16.24 14.11 -3.99
C LEU A 552 15.63 14.12 -2.58
N LEU A 553 14.37 14.57 -2.51
CA LEU A 553 13.52 14.46 -1.34
C LEU A 553 12.40 13.45 -1.63
N PHE A 554 12.01 12.70 -0.61
CA PHE A 554 10.97 11.69 -0.71
C PHE A 554 9.82 12.13 0.16
N HIS A 555 8.80 12.66 -0.50
CA HIS A 555 7.67 13.26 0.19
C HIS A 555 6.59 12.24 0.53
N GLU A 556 5.78 12.58 1.53
CA GLU A 556 4.64 11.78 1.97
C GLU A 556 3.65 11.51 0.83
N TYR A 557 3.32 12.57 0.12
CA TYR A 557 2.46 12.53 -1.06
C TYR A 557 2.83 13.67 -2.01
N PHE A 558 2.21 13.69 -3.19
CA PHE A 558 2.54 14.63 -4.25
C PHE A 558 1.30 15.39 -4.72
N HIS A 559 1.47 16.69 -4.99
CA HIS A 559 0.40 17.55 -5.44
C HIS A 559 -0.25 16.99 -6.72
N GLY A 560 -1.57 16.78 -6.70
CA GLY A 560 -2.30 16.06 -7.74
C GLY A 560 -2.24 16.67 -9.14
N ASP A 561 -1.88 17.95 -9.26
CA ASP A 561 -1.77 18.65 -10.55
C ASP A 561 -0.34 19.03 -10.95
N THR A 562 0.58 19.21 -10.00
CA THR A 562 1.93 19.76 -10.27
C THR A 562 3.05 18.79 -9.92
N GLY A 563 2.75 17.72 -9.17
CA GLY A 563 3.74 16.75 -8.73
C GLY A 563 4.68 17.27 -7.64
N ARG A 564 4.49 18.49 -7.14
CA ARG A 564 5.27 19.03 -6.01
C ARG A 564 5.12 18.11 -4.79
N GLY A 565 6.22 17.78 -4.12
CA GLY A 565 6.19 17.05 -2.86
C GLY A 565 5.51 17.83 -1.73
N VAL A 566 4.72 17.13 -0.93
CA VAL A 566 3.93 17.66 0.19
C VAL A 566 4.01 16.68 1.37
N GLY A 567 3.82 17.20 2.59
CA GLY A 567 4.01 16.42 3.82
C GLY A 567 5.47 16.14 4.12
N ALA A 568 5.72 15.12 4.96
CA ALA A 568 7.04 14.74 5.42
C ALA A 568 8.02 14.53 4.26
N SER A 569 9.21 15.15 4.30
CA SER A 569 10.14 15.20 3.15
C SER A 569 11.25 14.15 3.17
N HIS A 570 11.36 13.39 4.27
CA HIS A 570 12.31 12.28 4.43
C HIS A 570 11.56 10.95 4.49
N GLN A 571 10.37 10.90 3.87
CA GLN A 571 9.51 9.75 3.85
C GLN A 571 9.97 8.74 2.79
N THR A 572 11.24 8.31 2.91
CA THR A 572 11.75 7.08 2.31
C THR A 572 11.20 5.85 3.04
N GLY A 573 9.89 5.89 3.31
CA GLY A 573 9.02 4.77 3.67
C GLY A 573 8.32 4.27 2.41
N TRP A 574 7.01 4.44 2.29
CA TRP A 574 6.30 3.98 1.08
C TRP A 574 6.75 4.68 -0.21
N THR A 575 7.28 5.91 -0.14
CA THR A 575 7.74 6.61 -1.35
C THR A 575 9.01 5.96 -1.92
N GLY A 576 9.70 5.15 -1.10
CA GLY A 576 10.75 4.24 -1.54
C GLY A 576 10.31 3.21 -2.59
N LEU A 577 9.01 2.96 -2.76
CA LEU A 577 8.46 2.09 -3.83
C LEU A 577 8.87 2.53 -5.24
N VAL A 578 9.31 3.78 -5.44
CA VAL A 578 9.90 4.21 -6.71
C VAL A 578 11.12 3.34 -7.11
N ALA A 579 11.88 2.83 -6.14
CA ALA A 579 12.97 1.90 -6.41
C ALA A 579 12.47 0.59 -7.04
N THR A 580 11.32 0.09 -6.55
CA THR A 580 10.66 -1.11 -7.06
C THR A 580 10.04 -0.86 -8.44
N LEU A 581 9.39 0.28 -8.67
CA LEU A 581 8.89 0.65 -9.99
C LEU A 581 10.00 0.73 -11.04
N LEU A 582 11.17 1.27 -10.67
CA LEU A 582 12.34 1.30 -11.55
C LEU A 582 12.90 -0.10 -11.79
N ALA A 583 12.94 -0.96 -10.77
CA ALA A 583 13.38 -2.35 -10.89
C ALA A 583 12.50 -3.17 -11.85
N GLU A 584 11.19 -2.93 -11.82
CA GLU A 584 10.19 -3.62 -12.62
C GLU A 584 9.90 -2.94 -13.98
N SER A 585 10.65 -1.89 -14.33
CA SER A 585 10.40 -1.13 -15.56
C SER A 585 10.82 -1.92 -16.80
N SER A 586 10.00 -1.84 -17.86
CA SER A 586 10.34 -2.37 -19.18
C SER A 586 11.31 -1.42 -19.92
N PRO A 587 12.19 -1.92 -20.81
CA PRO A 587 12.94 -1.07 -21.72
C PRO A 587 11.96 -0.27 -22.59
N ARG A 588 12.09 1.06 -22.64
CA ARG A 588 11.31 1.84 -23.62
C ARG A 588 11.83 1.53 -25.02
N PRO A 589 10.95 1.25 -26.00
CA PRO A 589 11.38 1.22 -27.39
C PRO A 589 12.02 2.57 -27.72
N ALA A 590 13.18 2.55 -28.38
CA ALA A 590 13.84 3.76 -28.84
C ALA A 590 12.82 4.60 -29.62
N PRO A 591 12.76 5.93 -29.44
CA PRO A 591 11.87 6.76 -30.24
C PRO A 591 12.16 6.47 -31.71
N GLY A 592 11.14 5.93 -32.39
CA GLY A 592 11.27 5.53 -33.79
C GLY A 592 11.81 6.73 -34.57
N THR A 593 12.93 6.51 -35.26
CA THR A 593 13.36 7.41 -36.31
C THR A 593 12.19 7.51 -37.28
N GLY A 594 11.48 8.63 -37.25
CA GLY A 594 10.47 8.95 -38.25
C GLY A 594 11.11 8.80 -39.62
N GLY A 595 10.70 7.76 -40.35
CA GLY A 595 11.01 7.63 -41.77
C GLY A 595 10.40 8.82 -42.50
N GLN A 596 11.22 9.40 -43.38
CA GLN A 596 10.95 10.54 -44.24
C GLN A 596 9.64 10.45 -45.02
#